data_AF-A0A8F8X867-F1
#
_entry.id   AF-A0A8F8X867-F1
#
_cell.length_a   1.000
_cell.length_b   1.000
_cell.length_c   1.000
_cell.angle_alpha   90.00
_cell.angle_beta   90.00
_cell.angle_gamma   90.00
#
_symmetry.space_group_name_H-M   'P 1'
#
loop_
_entity.id
_entity.type
_entity.pdbx_description
1 polymer ?
#
loop_
_entity_poly.entity_id
_entity_poly.type
_entity_poly.pdbx_seq_one_letter_code
_entity_poly.pdbx_strand_id
1 'polypeptide(L)'
;MKNHKMQIKNIRFLDDINCINDALSEYIDVVIENYEGYHYTLTVTTPKFFVAKIEDERMNFTEPGTITIFINLLTEAIITRAIEARVGYNGYSLKLYQSTDAIDPSIFKKLEAEGLEEWKSWKEDKE
;
A
#
# COMPACT_ATOMS: atom_id res chain seq x y z
N MET A 1 -16.58 1.16 16.18
CA MET A 1 -15.69 0.01 15.86
C MET A 1 -14.36 0.20 16.57
N LYS A 2 -13.84 -0.80 17.29
CA LYS A 2 -12.50 -0.73 17.89
C LYS A 2 -11.46 -0.83 16.77
N ASN A 3 -10.68 0.23 16.56
CA ASN A 3 -9.60 0.31 15.58
C ASN A 3 -8.49 -0.70 15.94
N HIS A 4 -8.50 -1.89 15.34
CA HIS A 4 -7.35 -2.79 15.44
C HIS A 4 -6.37 -2.43 14.33
N LYS A 5 -5.43 -1.56 14.64
CA LYS A 5 -4.30 -1.28 13.76
C LYS A 5 -3.45 -2.54 13.66
N MET A 6 -3.00 -2.89 12.45
CA MET A 6 -2.06 -3.99 12.29
C MET A 6 -0.76 -3.71 13.04
N GLN A 7 -0.28 -4.70 13.79
CA GLN A 7 1.00 -4.62 14.48
C GLN A 7 2.10 -5.18 13.58
N ILE A 8 3.06 -4.32 13.24
CA ILE A 8 4.26 -4.72 12.50
C ILE A 8 5.21 -5.40 13.47
N LYS A 9 5.67 -6.59 13.09
CA LYS A 9 6.72 -7.33 13.79
C LYS A 9 8.10 -6.94 13.27
N ASN A 10 8.25 -6.80 11.96
CA ASN A 10 9.53 -6.46 11.34
C ASN A 10 9.34 -5.70 10.02
N ILE A 11 10.30 -4.84 9.70
CA ILE A 11 10.44 -4.16 8.42
C ILE A 11 11.83 -4.50 7.88
N ARG A 12 11.90 -5.07 6.68
CA ARG A 12 13.15 -5.51 6.05
C ARG A 12 13.30 -4.85 4.70
N PHE A 13 14.39 -4.13 4.51
CA PHE A 13 14.78 -3.57 3.22
C PHE A 13 15.34 -4.69 2.34
N LEU A 14 14.90 -4.77 1.08
CA LEU A 14 15.42 -5.75 0.13
C LEU A 14 16.77 -5.34 -0.44
N ASP A 15 17.01 -4.03 -0.53
CA ASP A 15 18.28 -3.43 -0.91
C ASP A 15 18.93 -2.74 0.30
N ASP A 16 20.26 -2.59 0.26
CA ASP A 16 20.96 -1.78 1.26
C ASP A 16 20.63 -0.30 1.02
N ILE A 17 19.98 0.32 2.00
CA ILE A 17 19.60 1.73 1.93
C ILE A 17 20.82 2.66 1.78
N ASN A 18 22.00 2.22 2.21
CA ASN A 18 23.24 2.97 2.04
C ASN A 18 23.79 2.93 0.61
N CYS A 19 23.27 2.04 -0.24
CA CYS A 19 23.62 1.95 -1.66
C CYS A 19 22.74 2.83 -2.56
N ILE A 20 21.77 3.56 -2.00
CA ILE A 20 20.96 4.53 -2.73
C ILE A 20 21.84 5.72 -3.12
N ASN A 21 22.04 5.92 -4.42
CA ASN A 21 22.92 6.97 -4.94
C ASN A 21 22.20 8.31 -5.00
N ASP A 22 20.91 8.32 -5.35
CA ASP A 22 20.04 9.49 -5.28
C ASP A 22 18.77 9.18 -4.47
N ALA A 23 18.82 9.52 -3.18
CA ALA A 23 17.69 9.39 -2.26
C ALA A 23 16.45 10.21 -2.65
N LEU A 24 16.56 11.08 -3.67
CA LEU A 24 15.44 11.81 -4.25
C LEU A 24 14.90 11.19 -5.52
N SER A 25 15.57 10.26 -6.22
CA SER A 25 15.08 9.74 -7.51
C SER A 25 15.18 8.23 -7.68
N GLU A 26 15.28 7.49 -6.58
CA GLU A 26 15.27 6.02 -6.58
C GLU A 26 14.00 5.47 -5.92
N TYR A 27 13.91 4.15 -5.84
CA TYR A 27 12.92 3.43 -5.06
C TYR A 27 13.61 2.33 -4.26
N ILE A 28 12.94 1.83 -3.23
CA ILE A 28 13.38 0.68 -2.46
C ILE A 28 12.19 -0.22 -2.16
N ASP A 29 12.39 -1.51 -2.30
CA ASP A 29 11.40 -2.50 -1.91
C ASP A 29 11.61 -2.92 -0.45
N VAL A 30 10.50 -3.01 0.27
CA VAL A 30 10.47 -3.29 1.69
C VAL A 30 9.48 -4.40 1.96
N VAL A 31 9.92 -5.40 2.73
CA VAL A 31 9.09 -6.50 3.21
C VAL A 31 8.67 -6.22 4.65
N ILE A 32 7.37 -6.20 4.88
CA ILE A 32 6.75 -6.06 6.20
C ILE A 32 6.31 -7.44 6.66
N GLU A 33 6.68 -7.81 7.88
CA GLU A 33 6.14 -8.97 8.59
C GLU A 33 5.24 -8.47 9.72
N ASN A 34 4.03 -9.02 9.83
CA ASN A 34 3.15 -8.75 10.97
C ASN A 34 3.18 -9.90 12.00
N TYR A 35 2.61 -9.67 13.19
CA TYR A 35 2.57 -10.69 14.24
C TYR A 35 1.67 -11.90 13.91
N GLU A 36 0.82 -11.79 12.90
CA GLU A 36 0.01 -12.89 12.38
C GLU A 36 0.79 -13.78 11.39
N GLY A 37 2.05 -13.44 11.07
CA GLY A 37 2.90 -14.20 10.16
C GLY A 37 2.70 -13.88 8.67
N TYR A 38 1.94 -12.83 8.34
CA TYR A 38 1.81 -12.37 6.97
C TYR A 38 3.00 -11.50 6.55
N HIS A 39 3.40 -11.65 5.29
CA HIS A 39 4.46 -10.89 4.66
C HIS A 39 3.91 -10.06 3.50
N TYR A 40 4.20 -8.76 3.50
CA TYR A 40 3.78 -7.82 2.46
C TYR A 40 4.99 -7.14 1.85
N THR A 41 5.09 -7.12 0.52
CA THR A 41 6.09 -6.31 -0.19
C THR A 41 5.46 -4.99 -0.58
N LEU A 42 6.13 -3.89 -0.22
CA LEU A 42 5.78 -2.53 -0.61
C LEU A 42 6.97 -1.90 -1.33
N THR A 43 6.68 -1.05 -2.30
CA THR A 43 7.67 -0.17 -2.90
C THR A 43 7.60 1.19 -2.21
N VAL A 44 8.74 1.75 -1.82
CA VAL A 44 8.83 3.10 -1.26
C VAL A 44 9.69 3.95 -2.17
N THR A 45 9.18 5.11 -2.56
CA THR A 45 9.84 5.95 -3.54
C THR A 45 9.50 7.43 -3.34
N THR A 46 10.03 8.28 -4.20
CA THR A 46 9.82 9.72 -4.17
C THR A 46 8.97 10.18 -5.36
N PRO A 47 8.37 11.38 -5.28
CA PRO A 47 7.71 11.97 -6.45
C PRO A 47 8.65 12.16 -7.66
N LYS A 48 9.94 12.42 -7.44
CA LYS A 48 10.90 12.64 -8.54
C LYS A 48 11.25 11.33 -9.26
N PHE A 49 11.32 10.18 -8.56
CA PHE A 49 11.42 8.88 -9.23
C PHE A 49 10.23 8.62 -10.14
N PHE A 50 9.01 8.95 -9.68
CA PHE A 50 7.80 8.79 -10.50
C PHE A 50 7.87 9.60 -11.79
N VAL A 51 8.31 10.87 -11.71
CA VAL A 51 8.52 11.72 -12.91
C VAL A 51 9.56 11.10 -13.85
N ALA A 52 10.69 10.64 -13.32
CA ALA A 52 11.72 9.99 -14.15
C ALA A 52 11.20 8.72 -14.83
N LYS A 53 10.39 7.92 -14.13
CA LYS A 53 9.81 6.67 -14.66
C LYS A 53 8.86 6.93 -15.83
N ILE A 54 7.95 7.90 -15.72
CA ILE A 54 7.02 8.22 -16.81
C ILE A 54 7.77 8.77 -18.05
N GLU A 55 8.84 9.52 -17.84
CA GLU A 55 9.70 10.03 -18.90
C GLU A 55 10.44 8.89 -19.62
N ASP A 56 11.01 7.95 -18.87
CA ASP A 56 11.71 6.77 -19.39
C ASP A 56 10.78 5.83 -20.18
N GLU A 57 9.60 5.54 -19.61
CA GLU A 57 8.58 4.71 -20.24
C GLU A 57 7.90 5.41 -21.44
N ARG A 58 8.15 6.71 -21.62
CA ARG A 58 7.50 7.58 -22.63
C ARG A 58 5.97 7.51 -22.56
N MET A 59 5.45 7.41 -21.34
CA MET A 59 4.03 7.36 -21.05
C MET A 59 3.61 8.59 -20.25
N ASN A 60 2.31 8.86 -20.22
CA ASN A 60 1.74 9.92 -19.37
C ASN A 60 1.17 9.36 -18.05
N PHE A 61 1.41 8.08 -17.75
CA PHE A 61 0.91 7.35 -16.59
C PHE A 61 1.85 6.18 -16.28
N THR A 62 1.71 5.58 -15.09
CA THR A 62 2.35 4.30 -14.74
C THR A 62 1.30 3.20 -14.69
N GLU A 63 1.66 2.00 -15.12
CA GLU A 63 0.79 0.83 -14.99
C GLU A 63 0.54 0.46 -13.51
N PRO A 64 -0.60 -0.22 -13.21
CA PRO A 64 -0.80 -0.82 -11.90
C PRO A 64 0.35 -1.77 -11.54
N GLY A 65 0.92 -1.61 -10.35
CA GLY A 65 2.04 -2.42 -9.85
C GLY A 65 2.02 -2.47 -8.33
N THR A 66 3.04 -2.97 -7.65
CA THR A 66 3.06 -3.11 -6.18
C THR A 66 2.59 -1.85 -5.43
N ILE A 67 1.96 -2.02 -4.25
CA ILE A 67 1.59 -0.87 -3.40
C ILE A 67 2.82 0.02 -3.21
N THR A 68 2.67 1.27 -3.65
CA THR A 68 3.72 2.27 -3.59
C THR A 68 3.42 3.31 -2.50
N ILE A 69 4.42 3.61 -1.67
CA ILE A 69 4.40 4.71 -0.70
C ILE A 69 5.32 5.82 -1.22
N PHE A 70 4.77 7.03 -1.33
CA PHE A 70 5.54 8.21 -1.70
C PHE A 70 6.04 8.95 -0.47
N ILE A 71 7.35 9.20 -0.41
CA ILE A 71 8.02 9.97 0.64
C ILE A 71 8.93 11.03 0.02
N ASN A 72 9.30 12.05 0.79
CA ASN A 72 10.13 13.13 0.27
C ASN A 72 11.62 12.76 0.17
N LEU A 73 12.10 11.78 0.94
CA LEU A 73 13.50 11.39 0.99
C LEU A 73 13.63 9.94 1.49
N LEU A 74 14.37 9.11 0.75
CA LEU A 74 14.64 7.71 1.11
C LEU A 74 15.65 7.59 2.25
N THR A 75 15.15 7.68 3.48
CA THR A 75 15.93 7.35 4.70
C THR A 75 15.17 6.33 5.51
N GLU A 76 15.89 5.49 6.26
CA GLU A 76 15.30 4.40 7.05
C GLU A 76 14.23 4.94 8.01
N ALA A 77 14.53 6.06 8.68
CA ALA A 77 13.61 6.70 9.61
C ALA A 77 12.31 7.17 8.93
N ILE A 78 12.40 7.78 7.74
CA ILE A 78 11.21 8.26 7.02
C ILE A 78 10.41 7.07 6.47
N ILE A 79 11.09 6.06 5.92
CA ILE A 79 10.46 4.87 5.37
C ILE A 79 9.68 4.13 6.47
N THR A 80 10.33 3.84 7.59
CA THR A 80 9.71 3.17 8.74
C THR A 80 8.49 3.93 9.23
N ARG A 81 8.61 5.26 9.44
CA ARG A 81 7.48 6.09 9.88
C ARG A 81 6.33 6.10 8.87
N ALA A 82 6.64 6.15 7.57
CA ALA A 82 5.63 6.15 6.53
C ALA A 82 4.88 4.81 6.48
N ILE A 83 5.60 3.69 6.57
CA ILE A 83 5.03 2.34 6.65
C ILE A 83 4.12 2.22 7.87
N GLU A 84 4.61 2.60 9.05
CA GLU A 84 3.83 2.57 10.31
C GLU A 84 2.57 3.43 10.26
N ALA A 85 2.60 4.57 9.57
CA ALA A 85 1.43 5.41 9.36
C ALA A 85 0.44 4.79 8.36
N ARG A 86 0.95 4.08 7.34
CA ARG A 86 0.17 3.49 6.25
C ARG A 86 -0.56 2.21 6.65
N VAL A 87 -0.01 1.42 7.57
CA VAL A 87 -0.65 0.20 8.09
C VAL A 87 -1.89 0.55 8.92
N GLY A 88 -3.02 0.72 8.22
CA GLY A 88 -4.33 1.05 8.80
C GLY A 88 -5.01 -0.14 9.49
N TYR A 89 -6.35 -0.17 9.44
CA TYR A 89 -7.18 -1.19 10.07
C TYR A 89 -6.81 -2.61 9.59
N ASN A 90 -6.21 -3.38 10.49
CA ASN A 90 -5.74 -4.76 10.32
C ASN A 90 -4.95 -5.06 9.02
N GLY A 91 -4.34 -4.04 8.41
CA GLY A 91 -3.64 -4.20 7.13
C GLY A 91 -4.55 -4.62 5.99
N TYR A 92 -5.86 -4.36 6.07
CA TYR A 92 -6.84 -4.87 5.10
C TYR A 92 -6.49 -4.53 3.65
N SER A 93 -6.04 -3.29 3.38
CA SER A 93 -5.60 -2.89 2.05
C SER A 93 -4.40 -3.68 1.55
N LEU A 94 -3.47 -4.07 2.44
CA LEU A 94 -2.31 -4.89 2.06
C LEU A 94 -2.74 -6.33 1.77
N LYS A 95 -3.63 -6.90 2.61
CA LYS A 95 -4.22 -8.23 2.41
C LYS A 95 -4.96 -8.32 1.07
N LEU A 96 -5.77 -7.31 0.76
CA LEU A 96 -6.51 -7.23 -0.49
C LEU A 96 -5.55 -7.19 -1.69
N TYR A 97 -4.54 -6.33 -1.63
CA TYR A 97 -3.59 -6.14 -2.74
C TYR A 97 -2.75 -7.36 -3.04
N GLN A 98 -2.26 -8.04 -2.01
CA GLN A 98 -1.49 -9.27 -2.19
C GLN A 98 -2.33 -10.42 -2.75
N SER A 99 -3.65 -10.35 -2.59
CA SER A 99 -4.57 -11.42 -2.97
C SER A 99 -5.34 -11.11 -4.25
N THR A 100 -5.06 -10.01 -4.96
CA THR A 100 -5.89 -9.55 -6.09
C THR A 100 -6.09 -10.62 -7.14
N ASP A 101 -5.04 -11.37 -7.46
CA ASP A 101 -5.08 -12.40 -8.50
C ASP A 101 -5.74 -13.71 -8.01
N ALA A 102 -5.85 -13.88 -6.69
CA ALA A 102 -6.45 -15.04 -6.05
C ALA A 102 -7.92 -14.82 -5.66
N ILE A 103 -8.39 -13.57 -5.67
CA ILE A 103 -9.77 -13.22 -5.31
C ILE A 103 -10.67 -13.46 -6.53
N ASP A 104 -11.69 -14.31 -6.36
CA ASP A 104 -12.74 -14.48 -7.35
C ASP A 104 -13.46 -13.13 -7.59
N PRO A 105 -13.53 -12.63 -8.83
CA PRO A 105 -14.20 -11.36 -9.14
C PRO A 105 -15.66 -11.27 -8.67
N SER A 106 -16.35 -12.40 -8.49
CA SER A 106 -17.71 -12.44 -7.94
C SER A 106 -17.81 -11.94 -6.50
N ILE A 107 -16.72 -12.01 -5.73
CA ILE A 107 -16.65 -11.45 -4.37
C ILE A 107 -16.92 -9.94 -4.41
N PHE A 108 -16.36 -9.23 -5.39
CA PHE A 108 -16.58 -7.78 -5.52
C PHE A 108 -18.03 -7.46 -5.87
N LYS A 109 -18.69 -8.25 -6.72
CA LYS A 109 -20.12 -8.07 -7.03
C LYS A 109 -21.00 -8.24 -5.79
N LYS A 110 -20.66 -9.21 -4.94
CA LYS A 110 -21.37 -9.43 -3.68
C LYS A 110 -21.18 -8.25 -2.72
N LEU A 111 -19.93 -7.78 -2.56
CA LEU A 111 -19.62 -6.61 -1.72
C LEU A 111 -20.33 -5.34 -2.21
N GLU A 112 -20.41 -5.14 -3.53
CA GLU A 112 -21.12 -4.00 -4.13
C GLU A 112 -22.62 -4.06 -3.83
N ALA A 113 -23.24 -5.23 -3.96
CA ALA A 113 -24.65 -5.41 -3.65
C ALA A 113 -24.95 -5.16 -2.16
N GLU A 114 -24.13 -5.73 -1.26
CA GLU A 114 -24.26 -5.54 0.19
C GLU A 114 -24.11 -4.06 0.58
N GLY A 115 -23.09 -3.37 0.05
CA GLY A 115 -22.86 -1.96 0.32
C GLY A 115 -23.98 -1.04 -0.21
N LEU A 116 -24.61 -1.39 -1.34
CA LEU A 116 -25.75 -0.63 -1.87
C LEU A 116 -26.99 -0.77 -0.98
N GLU A 117 -27.27 -1.97 -0.46
CA GLU A 117 -28.39 -2.20 0.46
C GLU A 117 -28.20 -1.48 1.80
N GLU A 118 -26.98 -1.51 2.36
CA GLU A 118 -26.65 -0.73 3.57
C GLU A 118 -26.85 0.77 3.35
N TRP A 119 -26.43 1.30 2.21
CA TRP A 119 -26.59 2.72 1.89
C TRP A 119 -28.06 3.15 1.74
N LYS A 120 -28.91 2.30 1.15
CA LYS A 120 -30.36 2.54 1.05
C LYS A 120 -31.01 2.57 2.43
N SER A 121 -30.74 1.57 3.27
CA SER A 121 -31.26 1.51 4.64
C SER A 121 -30.84 2.74 5.45
N TRP A 122 -29.59 3.20 5.31
CA TRP A 122 -29.10 4.40 6.01
C TRP A 122 -29.76 5.70 5.55
N LYS A 123 -30.24 5.75 4.30
CA LYS A 123 -31.02 6.89 3.78
C LYS A 123 -32.45 6.88 4.30
N GLU A 124 -33.09 5.72 4.30
CA GLU A 124 -34.47 5.54 4.77
C GLU A 124 -34.59 5.82 6.29
N ASP A 125 -33.55 5.52 7.08
CA ASP A 125 -33.50 5.84 8.52
C ASP A 125 -33.29 7.33 8.83
N LYS A 126 -33.02 8.16 7.81
CA LYS A 126 -32.73 9.60 7.96
C LYS A 126 -33.79 10.53 7.34
N GLU A 127 -34.83 9.97 6.73
CA GLU A 127 -36.02 10.68 6.24
C GLU A 127 -37.22 10.42 7.17
#